data_AF-G8JNB3-F1
#
_entry.id   AF-G8JNB3-F1
#
_cell.length_a   1.000
_cell.length_b   1.000
_cell.length_c   1.000
_cell.angle_alpha   90.00
_cell.angle_beta   90.00
_cell.angle_gamma   90.00
#
_symmetry.space_group_name_H-M   'P 1'
#
loop_
_entity.id
_entity.type
_entity.pdbx_description
1 polymer ?
#
loop_
_entity_poly.entity_id
_entity_poly.type
_entity_poly.pdbx_seq_one_letter_code
_entity_poly.pdbx_strand_id
1 'polypeptide(L)'
;MGNDLETASGDGFAPVTADSVTKTAIGSGVRAAAAGTQSGRRRVLVTDFDDTITTKDTVGILQSLSRCKSPPMTYFFEFYLAQPCPARDSSVQDLLERELDYQRRARKRGVAALEELERFDYFKDVPVVDVTRLPLEEIERPGYREAVGRERGLFDDMYVLSLNWSREYIHRFCPAEVPLSHVLCDALLVDEGGETYTGRFSKKLVAGADKYDVMGREILPAVGDAEVWYVGDSDPDLCCILRPGVQGVIMYTNDKRFGEVLEVLGAERPEEDDWEYFGVQEGVWCVRNWVSLCKLVEAQSLGG
;
A
#
# COMPACT_ATOMS: atom_id res chain seq x y z
N MET A 1 25.16 -42.50 3.66
CA MET A 1 25.84 -42.54 2.35
C MET A 1 25.85 -41.11 1.87
N GLY A 2 27.01 -40.47 1.92
CA GLY A 2 27.19 -39.08 1.51
C GLY A 2 27.15 -38.94 -0.01
N ASN A 3 27.06 -37.70 -0.45
CA ASN A 3 27.74 -37.24 -1.64
C ASN A 3 27.94 -35.72 -1.50
N ASP A 4 29.19 -35.37 -1.24
CA ASP A 4 29.78 -34.08 -1.53
C ASP A 4 29.81 -33.86 -3.05
N LEU A 5 29.59 -32.62 -3.47
CA LEU A 5 30.02 -32.11 -4.78
C LEU A 5 30.43 -30.65 -4.60
N GLU A 6 31.74 -30.46 -4.47
CA GLU A 6 32.46 -29.21 -4.71
C GLU A 6 32.54 -28.88 -6.21
N THR A 7 32.91 -27.62 -6.48
CA THR A 7 33.48 -26.97 -7.69
C THR A 7 32.55 -25.86 -8.24
N ALA A 8 33.00 -24.66 -8.63
CA ALA A 8 34.31 -24.02 -8.66
C ALA A 8 34.15 -22.48 -8.76
N SER A 9 35.28 -21.80 -8.53
CA SER A 9 35.60 -20.37 -8.54
C SER A 9 35.73 -19.69 -9.91
N GLY A 10 35.62 -18.35 -9.92
CA GLY A 10 36.09 -17.39 -10.94
C GLY A 10 34.93 -16.48 -11.42
N ASP A 11 34.99 -15.16 -11.53
CA ASP A 11 36.07 -14.18 -11.59
C ASP A 11 35.57 -12.78 -11.12
N GLY A 12 36.52 -11.91 -10.81
CA GLY A 12 36.32 -10.64 -10.10
C GLY A 12 35.66 -9.50 -10.88
N PHE A 13 35.01 -8.62 -10.13
CA PHE A 13 34.69 -7.25 -10.52
C PHE A 13 35.18 -6.29 -9.43
N ALA A 14 35.90 -5.25 -9.86
CA ALA A 14 36.41 -4.19 -8.99
C ALA A 14 35.27 -3.26 -8.53
N PRO A 15 35.26 -2.79 -7.27
CA PRO A 15 34.26 -1.85 -6.81
C PRO A 15 34.56 -0.42 -7.30
N VAL A 16 33.54 0.21 -7.88
CA VAL A 16 33.48 1.65 -8.11
C VAL A 16 33.11 2.30 -6.78
N THR A 17 33.97 3.19 -6.29
CA THR A 17 33.76 3.95 -5.06
C THR A 17 32.66 4.99 -5.25
N ALA A 18 31.54 4.84 -4.53
CA ALA A 18 30.54 5.88 -4.40
C ALA A 18 30.84 6.73 -3.16
N ASP A 19 30.77 8.05 -3.34
CA ASP A 19 31.05 9.07 -2.35
C ASP A 19 30.12 9.01 -1.13
N SER A 20 30.71 9.34 0.01
CA SER A 20 30.11 9.34 1.34
C SER A 20 28.95 10.34 1.47
N VAL A 21 27.74 9.83 1.68
CA VAL A 21 26.61 10.60 2.24
C VAL A 21 26.69 10.52 3.76
N THR A 22 26.84 11.68 4.40
CA THR A 22 26.93 11.85 5.85
C THR A 22 25.65 11.42 6.57
N LYS A 23 25.73 10.39 7.41
CA LYS A 23 24.71 10.04 8.42
C LYS A 23 24.75 11.07 9.56
N THR A 24 23.66 11.79 9.81
CA THR A 24 23.46 12.57 11.04
C THR A 24 22.46 11.84 11.93
N ALA A 25 22.93 11.25 13.03
CA ALA A 25 22.08 10.73 14.09
C ALA A 25 21.64 11.88 15.00
N ILE A 26 20.33 12.13 15.10
CA ILE A 26 19.75 13.16 15.98
C ILE A 26 19.17 12.47 17.22
N GLY A 27 19.65 12.90 18.39
CA GLY A 27 19.29 12.34 19.70
C GLY A 27 17.88 12.73 20.17
N SER A 28 17.26 11.82 20.91
CA SER A 28 15.91 11.91 21.45
C SER A 28 15.84 12.74 22.74
N GLY A 29 15.16 13.88 22.68
CA GLY A 29 14.80 14.69 23.84
C GLY A 29 13.36 15.20 23.71
N VAL A 30 12.39 14.41 24.18
CA VAL A 30 10.98 14.80 24.13
C VAL A 30 10.65 15.73 25.31
N ARG A 31 10.43 17.01 25.03
CA ARG A 31 9.68 17.93 25.88
C ARG A 31 8.32 18.19 25.24
N ALA A 32 7.24 17.88 25.94
CA ALA A 32 5.89 18.24 25.55
C ALA A 32 5.72 19.76 25.65
N ALA A 33 5.72 20.44 24.50
CA ALA A 33 5.37 21.85 24.38
C ALA A 33 3.89 21.97 23.97
N ALA A 34 3.17 22.84 24.66
CA ALA A 34 1.77 23.15 24.35
C ALA A 34 1.66 23.84 22.97
N ALA A 35 0.76 23.32 22.15
CA ALA A 35 0.54 23.69 20.75
C ALA A 35 0.05 25.14 20.60
N GLY A 36 0.94 26.03 20.20
CA GLY A 36 0.58 27.25 19.49
C GLY A 36 0.46 26.91 18.00
N THR A 37 -0.71 27.13 17.42
CA THR A 37 -1.02 26.88 16.00
C THR A 37 -0.23 27.81 15.09
N GLN A 38 1.01 27.44 14.77
CA GLN A 38 1.58 27.84 13.49
C GLN A 38 0.68 27.24 12.41
N SER A 39 0.23 28.07 11.47
CA SER A 39 -0.61 27.67 10.33
C SER A 39 0.22 26.80 9.39
N GLY A 40 0.53 25.57 9.82
CA GLY A 40 1.15 24.55 9.00
C GLY A 40 0.27 24.27 7.79
N ARG A 41 0.92 23.91 6.68
CA ARG A 41 0.21 23.45 5.48
C ARG A 41 -0.63 22.24 5.87
N ARG A 42 -1.90 22.23 5.45
CA ARG A 42 -2.82 21.10 5.67
C ARG A 42 -2.16 19.81 5.16
N ARG A 43 -2.21 18.73 5.93
CA ARG A 43 -1.67 17.41 5.56
C ARG A 43 -2.77 16.41 5.29
N VAL A 44 -2.62 15.65 4.22
CA VAL A 44 -3.54 14.57 3.86
C VAL A 44 -2.80 13.26 3.76
N LEU A 45 -3.31 12.24 4.44
CA LEU A 45 -2.86 10.88 4.32
C LEU A 45 -3.65 10.14 3.23
N VAL A 46 -2.95 9.53 2.29
CA VAL A 46 -3.49 8.49 1.40
C VAL A 46 -2.76 7.21 1.75
N THR A 47 -3.48 6.11 1.93
CA THR A 47 -2.85 4.86 2.34
C THR A 47 -3.45 3.66 1.60
N ASP A 48 -2.62 2.66 1.34
CA ASP A 48 -3.13 1.33 1.04
C ASP A 48 -3.77 0.69 2.29
N PHE A 49 -4.44 -0.44 2.10
CA PHE A 49 -5.15 -1.16 3.13
C PHE A 49 -4.46 -2.46 3.54
N ASP A 50 -4.46 -3.46 2.66
CA ASP A 50 -3.90 -4.77 2.96
C ASP A 50 -2.39 -4.68 3.20
N ASP A 51 -1.90 -5.34 4.24
CA ASP A 51 -0.49 -5.30 4.64
C ASP A 51 0.07 -3.90 5.00
N THR A 52 -0.73 -2.83 4.90
CA THR A 52 -0.38 -1.46 5.29
C THR A 52 -1.17 -1.00 6.53
N ILE A 53 -2.50 -0.87 6.44
CA ILE A 53 -3.37 -0.68 7.61
C ILE A 53 -3.49 -2.00 8.37
N THR A 54 -3.52 -3.12 7.67
CA THR A 54 -3.60 -4.45 8.26
C THR A 54 -2.23 -5.12 8.35
N THR A 55 -2.13 -6.20 9.12
CA THR A 55 -0.94 -7.04 9.26
C THR A 55 -0.88 -8.18 8.24
N LYS A 56 -1.94 -8.35 7.43
CA LYS A 56 -2.10 -9.40 6.43
C LYS A 56 -3.13 -9.02 5.39
N ASP A 57 -3.03 -9.65 4.22
CA ASP A 57 -4.07 -9.69 3.20
C ASP A 57 -5.43 -10.13 3.77
N THR A 58 -6.49 -9.37 3.49
CA THR A 58 -7.84 -9.59 3.97
C THR A 58 -8.80 -10.18 2.93
N VAL A 59 -8.35 -10.45 1.70
CA VAL A 59 -9.13 -11.15 0.67
C VAL A 59 -9.58 -12.51 1.17
N GLY A 60 -8.73 -13.24 1.90
CA GLY A 60 -9.08 -14.51 2.52
C GLY A 60 -10.19 -14.40 3.59
N ILE A 61 -10.32 -13.24 4.23
CA ILE A 61 -11.41 -12.97 5.18
C ILE A 61 -12.70 -12.73 4.42
N LEU A 62 -12.67 -11.88 3.37
CA LEU A 62 -13.83 -11.64 2.52
C LEU A 62 -14.33 -12.93 1.84
N GLN A 63 -13.40 -13.79 1.42
CA GLN A 63 -13.70 -15.10 0.85
C GLN A 63 -14.61 -15.95 1.75
N SER A 64 -14.50 -15.84 3.07
CA SER A 64 -15.35 -16.59 4.00
C SER A 64 -16.85 -16.26 3.87
N LEU A 65 -17.18 -15.12 3.26
CA LEU A 65 -18.56 -14.73 2.96
C LEU A 65 -19.12 -15.41 1.70
N SER A 66 -18.27 -15.99 0.86
CA SER A 66 -18.68 -16.60 -0.39
C SER A 66 -19.71 -17.71 -0.16
N ARG A 67 -20.79 -17.65 -0.94
CA ARG A 67 -21.79 -18.72 -1.01
C ARG A 67 -21.42 -19.79 -2.04
N CYS A 68 -20.42 -19.51 -2.88
CA CYS A 68 -19.93 -20.42 -3.91
C CYS A 68 -18.94 -21.42 -3.31
N LYS A 69 -19.31 -22.70 -3.30
CA LYS A 69 -18.46 -23.77 -2.73
C LYS A 69 -17.46 -24.36 -3.72
N SER A 70 -17.62 -24.07 -5.02
CA SER A 70 -16.78 -24.66 -6.07
C SER A 70 -16.65 -23.70 -7.26
N PRO A 71 -15.42 -23.40 -7.70
CA PRO A 71 -14.15 -23.94 -7.19
C PRO A 71 -13.70 -23.28 -5.87
N PRO A 72 -12.80 -23.90 -5.10
CA PRO A 72 -12.22 -23.28 -3.90
C PRO A 72 -11.40 -22.05 -4.26
N MET A 73 -11.14 -21.14 -3.31
CA MET A 73 -10.40 -19.91 -3.61
C MET A 73 -8.98 -20.13 -4.15
N THR A 74 -8.34 -21.22 -3.74
CA THR A 74 -7.02 -21.63 -4.27
C THR A 74 -7.02 -21.74 -5.80
N TYR A 75 -8.15 -22.14 -6.41
CA TYR A 75 -8.30 -22.14 -7.87
C TYR A 75 -8.13 -20.74 -8.47
N PHE A 76 -8.75 -19.72 -7.88
CA PHE A 76 -8.67 -18.34 -8.42
C PHE A 76 -7.29 -17.74 -8.21
N PHE A 77 -6.61 -18.07 -7.10
CA PHE A 77 -5.20 -17.71 -6.90
C PHE A 77 -4.30 -18.38 -7.94
N GLU A 78 -4.47 -19.68 -8.18
CA GLU A 78 -3.73 -20.41 -9.21
C GLU A 78 -4.03 -19.84 -10.62
N PHE A 79 -5.29 -19.52 -10.91
CA PHE A 79 -5.70 -18.89 -12.16
C PHE A 79 -5.03 -17.53 -12.35
N TYR A 80 -4.98 -16.71 -11.30
CA TYR A 80 -4.24 -15.44 -11.29
C TYR A 80 -2.75 -15.65 -11.52
N LEU A 81 -2.12 -16.61 -10.84
CA LEU A 81 -0.70 -16.95 -11.01
C LEU A 81 -0.37 -17.48 -12.41
N ALA A 82 -1.31 -18.16 -13.06
CA ALA A 82 -1.16 -18.65 -14.42
C ALA A 82 -1.31 -17.56 -15.50
N GLN A 83 -1.84 -16.38 -15.16
CA GLN A 83 -1.92 -15.29 -16.12
C GLN A 83 -0.53 -14.73 -16.45
N PRO A 84 -0.27 -14.35 -17.71
CA PRO A 84 1.00 -13.72 -18.09
C PRO A 84 1.31 -12.49 -17.21
N CYS A 85 2.50 -12.49 -16.60
CA CYS A 85 3.04 -11.34 -15.90
C CYS A 85 4.03 -10.63 -16.83
N PRO A 86 3.82 -9.33 -17.15
CA PRO A 86 4.79 -8.58 -17.95
C PRO A 86 6.13 -8.44 -17.21
N ALA A 87 7.24 -8.36 -17.93
CA ALA A 87 8.49 -7.88 -17.35
C ALA A 87 8.52 -6.34 -17.38
N ARG A 88 9.17 -5.71 -16.38
CA ARG A 88 9.51 -4.29 -16.41
C ARG A 88 10.46 -4.01 -17.58
N ASP A 89 10.20 -2.96 -18.34
CA ASP A 89 11.04 -2.59 -19.47
C ASP A 89 12.28 -1.84 -18.98
N SER A 90 13.43 -2.51 -18.96
CA SER A 90 14.69 -1.93 -18.50
C SER A 90 15.24 -0.85 -19.43
N SER A 91 14.68 -0.69 -20.64
CA SER A 91 15.06 0.39 -21.56
C SER A 91 14.44 1.75 -21.18
N VAL A 92 13.37 1.76 -20.36
CA VAL A 92 12.77 2.98 -19.83
C VAL A 92 13.59 3.45 -18.62
N GLN A 93 14.25 4.61 -18.75
CA GLN A 93 15.14 5.16 -17.73
C GLN A 93 14.37 5.79 -16.56
N ASP A 94 13.24 6.46 -16.84
CA ASP A 94 12.42 7.07 -15.80
C ASP A 94 11.69 5.99 -14.99
N LEU A 95 11.95 5.97 -13.69
CA LEU A 95 11.46 4.93 -12.80
C LEU A 95 9.92 4.91 -12.70
N LEU A 96 9.30 6.09 -12.62
CA LEU A 96 7.84 6.20 -12.54
C LEU A 96 7.18 5.77 -13.85
N GLU A 97 7.68 6.21 -15.00
CA GLU A 97 7.17 5.81 -16.31
C GLU A 97 7.28 4.30 -16.52
N ARG A 98 8.44 3.71 -16.14
CA ARG A 98 8.68 2.27 -16.21
C ARG A 98 7.68 1.49 -15.36
N GLU A 99 7.43 1.95 -14.12
CA GLU A 99 6.49 1.29 -13.23
C GLU A 99 5.03 1.46 -13.70
N LEU A 100 4.65 2.64 -14.20
CA LEU A 100 3.33 2.87 -14.78
C LEU A 100 3.06 1.95 -15.99
N ASP A 101 4.03 1.79 -16.89
CA ASP A 101 3.89 0.87 -18.02
C ASP A 101 3.72 -0.59 -17.55
N TYR A 102 4.59 -1.05 -16.63
CA TYR A 102 4.48 -2.39 -16.05
C TYR A 102 3.11 -2.62 -15.43
N GLN A 103 2.64 -1.72 -14.57
CA GLN A 103 1.35 -1.84 -13.88
C GLN A 103 0.16 -1.80 -14.85
N ARG A 104 0.20 -0.97 -15.90
CA ARG A 104 -0.84 -0.95 -16.95
C ARG A 104 -0.92 -2.27 -17.72
N ARG A 105 0.23 -2.89 -18.01
CA ARG A 105 0.26 -4.21 -18.65
C ARG A 105 -0.19 -5.31 -17.68
N ALA A 106 0.22 -5.24 -16.41
CA ALA A 106 -0.14 -6.19 -15.37
C ALA A 106 -1.64 -6.15 -15.04
N ARG A 107 -2.29 -4.99 -15.24
CA ARG A 107 -3.74 -4.81 -15.09
C ARG A 107 -4.59 -5.92 -15.72
N LYS A 108 -4.19 -6.41 -16.90
CA LYS A 108 -4.92 -7.48 -17.61
C LYS A 108 -5.08 -8.74 -16.78
N ARG A 109 -4.07 -9.08 -15.99
CA ARG A 109 -4.05 -10.26 -15.12
C ARG A 109 -5.02 -10.09 -13.93
N GLY A 110 -5.08 -8.90 -13.33
CA GLY A 110 -6.07 -8.58 -12.30
C GLY A 110 -7.51 -8.66 -12.83
N VAL A 111 -7.77 -8.02 -13.97
CA VAL A 111 -9.09 -8.08 -14.63
C VAL A 111 -9.52 -9.52 -14.92
N ALA A 112 -8.63 -10.34 -15.50
CA ALA A 112 -8.95 -11.73 -15.83
C ALA A 112 -9.32 -12.55 -14.59
N ALA A 113 -8.61 -12.37 -13.47
CA ALA A 113 -8.91 -13.08 -12.22
C ALA A 113 -10.27 -12.68 -11.64
N LEU A 114 -10.63 -11.39 -11.71
CA LEU A 114 -11.95 -10.91 -11.29
C LEU A 114 -13.06 -11.41 -12.20
N GLU A 115 -12.85 -11.40 -13.51
CA GLU A 115 -13.79 -11.99 -14.48
C GLU A 115 -14.03 -13.48 -14.22
N GLU A 116 -13.00 -14.20 -13.78
CA GLU A 116 -13.14 -15.59 -13.41
C GLU A 116 -13.98 -15.76 -12.12
N LEU A 117 -13.75 -14.94 -11.08
CA LEU A 117 -14.62 -14.92 -9.89
C LEU A 117 -16.08 -14.59 -10.24
N GLU A 118 -16.28 -13.61 -11.12
CA GLU A 118 -17.57 -13.20 -11.65
C GLU A 118 -18.27 -14.33 -12.41
N ARG A 119 -17.53 -15.11 -13.21
CA ARG A 119 -18.08 -16.23 -13.97
C ARG A 119 -18.72 -17.30 -13.08
N PHE A 120 -18.23 -17.44 -11.85
CA PHE A 120 -18.77 -18.35 -10.84
C PHE A 120 -19.75 -17.70 -9.87
N ASP A 121 -20.13 -16.44 -10.10
CA ASP A 121 -21.01 -15.68 -9.22
C ASP A 121 -20.53 -15.74 -7.75
N TYR A 122 -19.20 -15.68 -7.53
CA TYR A 122 -18.58 -16.09 -6.27
C TYR A 122 -19.13 -15.36 -5.03
N PHE A 123 -19.40 -14.06 -5.18
CA PHE A 123 -19.95 -13.20 -4.13
C PHE A 123 -21.42 -12.83 -4.34
N LYS A 124 -22.14 -13.51 -5.23
CA LYS A 124 -23.53 -13.17 -5.53
C LYS A 124 -24.45 -13.49 -4.35
N ASP A 125 -25.41 -12.60 -4.13
CA ASP A 125 -26.43 -12.64 -3.08
C ASP A 125 -25.86 -12.63 -1.65
N VAL A 126 -24.57 -12.30 -1.49
CA VAL A 126 -23.94 -12.12 -0.17
C VAL A 126 -24.51 -10.82 0.45
N PRO A 127 -25.14 -10.87 1.63
CA PRO A 127 -25.65 -9.68 2.29
C PRO A 127 -24.51 -8.74 2.69
N VAL A 128 -24.66 -7.45 2.38
CA VAL A 128 -23.68 -6.42 2.77
C VAL A 128 -23.52 -6.38 4.29
N VAL A 129 -24.60 -6.63 5.04
CA VAL A 129 -24.56 -6.69 6.51
C VAL A 129 -23.60 -7.76 7.04
N ASP A 130 -23.36 -8.85 6.30
CA ASP A 130 -22.44 -9.90 6.77
C ASP A 130 -20.98 -9.42 6.78
N VAL A 131 -20.63 -8.42 5.95
CA VAL A 131 -19.31 -7.76 6.02
C VAL A 131 -19.08 -7.07 7.35
N THR A 132 -20.14 -6.52 7.96
CA THR A 132 -20.06 -5.85 9.27
C THR A 132 -19.80 -6.82 10.42
N ARG A 133 -19.95 -8.13 10.18
CA ARG A 133 -19.71 -9.19 11.16
C ARG A 133 -18.33 -9.83 11.04
N LEU A 134 -17.58 -9.50 9.99
CA LEU A 134 -16.21 -9.98 9.83
C LEU A 134 -15.30 -9.46 10.96
N PRO A 135 -14.28 -10.24 11.36
CA PRO A 135 -13.35 -9.82 12.41
C PRO A 135 -12.56 -8.58 12.01
N LEU A 136 -12.24 -7.74 13.00
CA LEU A 136 -11.36 -6.56 12.88
C LEU A 136 -10.15 -6.69 13.80
N GLU A 137 -10.40 -7.17 15.02
CA GLU A 137 -9.41 -7.37 16.07
C GLU A 137 -8.34 -8.36 15.59
N GLU A 138 -7.10 -8.15 16.03
CA GLU A 138 -5.89 -8.92 15.65
C GLU A 138 -5.37 -8.71 14.21
N ILE A 139 -6.12 -8.03 13.34
CA ILE A 139 -5.72 -7.80 11.94
C ILE A 139 -5.15 -6.39 11.74
N GLU A 140 -5.63 -5.41 12.51
CA GLU A 140 -5.13 -4.04 12.46
C GLU A 140 -3.65 -3.95 12.84
N ARG A 141 -2.86 -3.20 12.07
CA ARG A 141 -1.44 -3.02 12.31
C ARG A 141 -1.19 -2.15 13.56
N PRO A 142 -0.32 -2.58 14.49
CA PRO A 142 -0.01 -1.79 15.68
C PRO A 142 0.44 -0.35 15.35
N GLY A 143 -0.06 0.60 16.15
CA GLY A 143 0.23 2.03 16.01
C GLY A 143 -0.60 2.77 14.96
N TYR A 144 -1.38 2.06 14.13
CA TYR A 144 -2.20 2.70 13.09
C TYR A 144 -3.17 3.73 13.66
N ARG A 145 -4.03 3.33 14.62
CA ARG A 145 -5.04 4.23 15.23
C ARG A 145 -4.42 5.44 15.91
N GLU A 146 -3.26 5.27 16.51
CA GLU A 146 -2.52 6.36 17.13
C GLU A 146 -2.03 7.35 16.05
N ALA A 147 -1.50 6.85 14.93
CA ALA A 147 -0.98 7.67 13.85
C ALA A 147 -2.06 8.48 13.09
N VAL A 148 -3.23 7.88 12.87
CA VAL A 148 -4.33 8.53 12.11
C VAL A 148 -5.38 9.18 13.01
N GLY A 149 -5.28 8.99 14.33
CA GLY A 149 -6.21 9.54 15.30
C GLY A 149 -6.05 11.06 15.44
N ARG A 150 -7.19 11.75 15.63
CA ARG A 150 -7.22 13.21 15.85
C ARG A 150 -6.41 13.67 17.06
N GLU A 151 -6.19 12.78 18.02
CA GLU A 151 -5.43 13.09 19.24
C GLU A 151 -3.99 13.51 18.94
N ARG A 152 -3.36 12.94 17.91
CA ARG A 152 -2.02 13.36 17.46
C ARG A 152 -2.05 14.52 16.48
N GLY A 153 -3.13 14.68 15.71
CA GLY A 153 -3.29 15.79 14.76
C GLY A 153 -2.21 15.83 13.67
N LEU A 154 -1.66 14.68 13.27
CA LEU A 154 -0.62 14.62 12.22
C LEU A 154 -1.17 14.85 10.82
N PHE A 155 -2.41 14.43 10.59
CA PHE A 155 -3.11 14.52 9.31
C PHE A 155 -4.50 15.14 9.53
N ASP A 156 -4.88 16.06 8.64
CA ASP A 156 -6.17 16.73 8.67
C ASP A 156 -7.26 15.95 7.95
N ASP A 157 -6.87 15.08 7.01
CA ASP A 157 -7.76 14.25 6.21
C ASP A 157 -7.09 12.93 5.83
N MET A 158 -7.91 11.94 5.51
CA MET A 158 -7.45 10.60 5.17
C MET A 158 -8.28 10.00 4.04
N TYR A 159 -7.58 9.35 3.11
CA TYR A 159 -8.12 8.51 2.05
C TYR A 159 -7.51 7.11 2.13
N VAL A 160 -8.30 6.10 1.81
CA VAL A 160 -7.81 4.74 1.60
C VAL A 160 -7.94 4.41 0.12
N LEU A 161 -6.84 3.98 -0.50
CA LEU A 161 -6.75 3.63 -1.91
C LEU A 161 -6.20 2.21 -2.07
N SER A 162 -7.09 1.25 -2.29
CA SER A 162 -6.76 -0.17 -2.19
C SER A 162 -7.24 -0.99 -3.39
N LEU A 163 -6.57 -2.13 -3.65
CA LEU A 163 -7.05 -3.14 -4.60
C LEU A 163 -8.07 -4.12 -3.98
N ASN A 164 -8.35 -3.98 -2.67
CA ASN A 164 -9.34 -4.78 -1.96
C ASN A 164 -10.77 -4.56 -2.49
N TRP A 165 -11.69 -5.45 -2.13
CA TRP A 165 -13.00 -5.59 -2.79
C TRP A 165 -14.19 -5.06 -2.00
N SER A 166 -14.03 -4.69 -0.74
CA SER A 166 -15.15 -4.21 0.08
C SER A 166 -14.86 -2.86 0.73
N ARG A 167 -15.54 -1.82 0.22
CA ARG A 167 -15.47 -0.47 0.79
C ARG A 167 -16.00 -0.46 2.22
N GLU A 168 -17.07 -1.22 2.47
CA GLU A 168 -17.69 -1.32 3.79
C GLU A 168 -16.75 -1.99 4.79
N TYR A 169 -16.00 -3.00 4.38
CA TYR A 169 -15.03 -3.66 5.25
C TYR A 169 -13.87 -2.72 5.61
N ILE A 170 -13.25 -2.09 4.60
CA ILE A 170 -12.14 -1.14 4.78
C ILE A 170 -12.55 0.03 5.68
N HIS A 171 -13.76 0.56 5.48
CA HIS A 171 -14.24 1.72 6.24
C HIS A 171 -14.32 1.46 7.75
N ARG A 172 -14.52 0.21 8.18
CA ARG A 172 -14.52 -0.17 9.60
C ARG A 172 -13.16 0.03 10.27
N PHE A 173 -12.07 0.07 9.50
CA PHE A 173 -10.74 0.38 10.01
C PHE A 173 -10.47 1.89 10.06
N CYS A 174 -11.24 2.70 9.34
CA CYS A 174 -11.01 4.14 9.32
C CYS A 174 -11.42 4.79 10.65
N PRO A 175 -10.84 5.96 11.01
CA PRO A 175 -11.41 6.85 12.02
C PRO A 175 -12.87 7.21 11.68
N ALA A 176 -13.68 7.47 12.70
CA ALA A 176 -15.13 7.71 12.53
C ALA A 176 -15.44 8.90 11.61
N GLU A 177 -14.48 9.82 11.46
CA GLU A 177 -14.65 11.06 10.71
C GLU A 177 -14.23 10.95 9.24
N VAL A 178 -13.61 9.84 8.85
CA VAL A 178 -13.34 9.55 7.44
C VAL A 178 -14.64 9.10 6.79
N PRO A 179 -15.20 9.84 5.82
CA PRO A 179 -16.43 9.44 5.15
C PRO A 179 -16.17 8.24 4.23
N LEU A 180 -17.20 7.43 3.98
CA LEU A 180 -17.11 6.27 3.07
C LEU A 180 -16.66 6.66 1.66
N SER A 181 -16.91 7.90 1.22
CA SER A 181 -16.44 8.45 -0.07
C SER A 181 -14.91 8.57 -0.16
N HIS A 182 -14.19 8.55 0.96
CA HIS A 182 -12.73 8.56 1.00
C HIS A 182 -12.13 7.15 0.93
N VAL A 183 -12.96 6.10 0.91
CA VAL A 183 -12.54 4.71 0.69
C VAL A 183 -12.76 4.37 -0.79
N LEU A 184 -11.65 4.31 -1.53
CA LEU A 184 -11.59 4.05 -2.96
C LEU A 184 -10.94 2.67 -3.16
N CYS A 185 -11.69 1.71 -3.68
CA CYS A 185 -11.18 0.37 -3.95
C CYS A 185 -11.89 -0.29 -5.14
N ASP A 186 -11.50 -1.52 -5.48
CA ASP A 186 -12.22 -2.28 -6.51
C ASP A 186 -13.50 -2.93 -5.97
N ALA A 187 -14.49 -2.09 -5.71
CA ALA A 187 -15.68 -2.48 -4.98
C ALA A 187 -16.47 -3.61 -5.66
N LEU A 188 -16.87 -4.61 -4.87
CA LEU A 188 -18.02 -5.45 -5.15
C LEU A 188 -19.26 -4.57 -5.31
N LEU A 189 -19.96 -4.74 -6.43
CA LEU A 189 -21.16 -3.98 -6.74
C LEU A 189 -22.34 -4.53 -5.92
N VAL A 190 -23.16 -3.62 -5.40
CA VAL A 190 -24.40 -3.94 -4.69
C VAL A 190 -25.59 -3.83 -5.64
N ASP A 191 -26.66 -4.54 -5.32
CA ASP A 191 -27.94 -4.43 -6.02
C ASP A 191 -28.56 -3.02 -5.88
N GLU A 192 -29.69 -2.79 -6.57
CA GLU A 192 -30.40 -1.49 -6.52
C GLU A 192 -30.88 -1.12 -5.11
N GLY A 193 -31.07 -2.11 -4.22
CA GLY A 193 -31.46 -1.90 -2.82
C GLY A 193 -30.29 -1.64 -1.88
N GLY A 194 -29.06 -1.92 -2.31
CA GLY A 194 -27.86 -1.86 -1.48
C GLY A 194 -27.79 -2.97 -0.42
N GLU A 195 -28.60 -4.02 -0.54
CA GLU A 195 -28.74 -5.05 0.51
C GLU A 195 -27.80 -6.23 0.28
N THR A 196 -27.59 -6.61 -0.98
CA THR A 196 -26.74 -7.74 -1.35
C THR A 196 -25.76 -7.40 -2.47
N TYR A 197 -24.64 -8.12 -2.52
CA TYR A 197 -23.67 -8.03 -3.60
C TYR A 197 -24.17 -8.76 -4.85
N THR A 198 -23.96 -8.16 -6.02
CA THR A 198 -24.37 -8.73 -7.31
C THR A 198 -23.41 -9.82 -7.81
N GLY A 199 -22.28 -10.02 -7.12
CA GLY A 199 -21.18 -10.87 -7.57
C GLY A 199 -20.34 -10.26 -8.69
N ARG A 200 -20.47 -8.96 -8.96
CA ARG A 200 -19.68 -8.21 -9.96
C ARG A 200 -18.75 -7.22 -9.28
N PHE A 201 -17.62 -6.90 -9.92
CA PHE A 201 -16.64 -5.93 -9.45
C PHE A 201 -16.68 -4.67 -10.31
N SER A 202 -16.29 -3.54 -9.72
CA SER A 202 -16.21 -2.27 -10.44
C SER A 202 -15.15 -2.28 -11.56
N LYS A 203 -14.10 -3.10 -11.37
CA LYS A 203 -12.86 -3.18 -12.16
C LYS A 203 -12.18 -1.82 -12.36
N LYS A 204 -12.37 -0.89 -11.42
CA LYS A 204 -11.82 0.48 -11.49
C LYS A 204 -10.40 0.58 -10.91
N LEU A 205 -10.06 -0.28 -9.96
CA LEU A 205 -8.81 -0.24 -9.19
C LEU A 205 -8.19 -1.63 -9.09
N VAL A 206 -7.64 -2.15 -10.19
CA VAL A 206 -7.17 -3.55 -10.25
C VAL A 206 -5.64 -3.68 -10.35
N ALA A 207 -4.93 -2.57 -10.56
CA ALA A 207 -3.47 -2.50 -10.56
C ALA A 207 -2.96 -1.16 -10.03
N GLY A 208 -1.64 -1.05 -9.81
CA GLY A 208 -1.02 0.17 -9.26
C GLY A 208 -1.17 1.41 -10.13
N ALA A 209 -1.22 1.24 -11.46
CA ALA A 209 -1.50 2.34 -12.38
C ALA A 209 -2.91 2.92 -12.19
N ASP A 210 -3.88 2.08 -11.84
CA ASP A 210 -5.24 2.57 -11.55
C ASP A 210 -5.24 3.42 -10.26
N LYS A 211 -4.46 3.03 -9.24
CA LYS A 211 -4.27 3.85 -8.02
C LYS A 211 -3.71 5.22 -8.39
N TYR A 212 -2.67 5.26 -9.22
CA TYR A 212 -2.08 6.52 -9.69
C TYR A 212 -3.11 7.42 -10.40
N ASP A 213 -3.91 6.83 -11.30
CA ASP A 213 -4.91 7.58 -12.06
C ASP A 213 -6.04 8.09 -11.16
N VAL A 214 -6.54 7.26 -10.24
CA VAL A 214 -7.57 7.66 -9.26
C VAL A 214 -7.06 8.74 -8.31
N MET A 215 -5.83 8.59 -7.79
CA MET A 215 -5.22 9.61 -6.94
C MET A 215 -5.13 10.95 -7.67
N GLY A 216 -4.70 10.94 -8.93
CA GLY A 216 -4.58 12.14 -9.75
C GLY A 216 -5.90 12.80 -10.14
N ARG A 217 -6.94 12.00 -10.40
CA ARG A 217 -8.24 12.49 -10.89
C ARG A 217 -9.20 12.87 -9.77
N GLU A 218 -9.14 12.17 -8.63
CA GLU A 218 -10.16 12.24 -7.59
C GLU A 218 -9.61 12.83 -6.29
N ILE A 219 -8.45 12.38 -5.82
CA ILE A 219 -7.91 12.78 -4.51
C ILE A 219 -7.20 14.14 -4.61
N LEU A 220 -6.17 14.26 -5.46
CA LEU A 220 -5.36 15.48 -5.54
C LEU A 220 -6.17 16.75 -5.85
N PRO A 221 -7.15 16.74 -6.78
CA PRO A 221 -7.99 17.90 -7.00
C PRO A 221 -8.89 18.24 -5.81
N ALA A 222 -9.34 17.25 -5.04
CA ALA A 222 -10.20 17.45 -3.88
C ALA A 222 -9.45 18.05 -2.68
N VAL A 223 -8.16 17.76 -2.54
CA VAL A 223 -7.34 18.24 -1.42
C VAL A 223 -6.58 19.54 -1.72
N GLY A 224 -6.54 19.96 -2.98
CA GLY A 224 -6.01 21.25 -3.41
C GLY A 224 -4.50 21.34 -3.20
N ASP A 225 -4.07 22.35 -2.46
CA ASP A 225 -2.66 22.61 -2.16
C ASP A 225 -2.18 21.88 -0.89
N ALA A 226 -2.90 20.91 -0.35
CA ALA A 226 -2.44 20.15 0.81
C ALA A 226 -1.10 19.43 0.55
N GLU A 227 -0.35 19.20 1.61
CA GLU A 227 0.80 18.29 1.61
C GLU A 227 0.27 16.85 1.66
N VAL A 228 0.51 16.07 0.61
CA VAL A 228 -0.04 14.72 0.49
C VAL A 228 1.02 13.68 0.79
N TRP A 229 0.70 12.77 1.71
CA TRP A 229 1.52 11.62 2.06
C TRP A 229 0.86 10.37 1.51
N TYR A 230 1.60 9.52 0.80
CA TYR A 230 1.12 8.21 0.36
C TYR A 230 1.87 7.10 1.09
N VAL A 231 1.15 6.21 1.77
CA VAL A 231 1.73 5.07 2.49
C VAL A 231 1.26 3.76 1.85
N GLY A 232 2.19 2.91 1.45
CA GLY A 232 1.91 1.56 0.94
C GLY A 232 3.07 0.62 1.23
N ASP A 233 2.94 -0.65 0.89
CA ASP A 233 3.94 -1.66 1.24
C ASP A 233 4.47 -2.48 0.05
N SER A 234 3.89 -2.31 -1.13
CA SER A 234 4.08 -3.26 -2.23
C SER A 234 4.19 -2.62 -3.61
N ASP A 235 4.51 -3.43 -4.63
CA ASP A 235 4.68 -3.02 -6.02
C ASP A 235 3.53 -2.15 -6.56
N PRO A 236 2.23 -2.48 -6.37
CA PRO A 236 1.13 -1.63 -6.83
C PRO A 236 1.11 -0.22 -6.24
N ASP A 237 1.77 0.03 -5.11
CA ASP A 237 1.84 1.34 -4.48
C ASP A 237 2.93 2.24 -5.05
N LEU A 238 3.93 1.66 -5.73
CA LEU A 238 5.10 2.39 -6.22
C LEU A 238 4.72 3.56 -7.13
N CYS A 239 3.72 3.41 -8.00
CA CYS A 239 3.28 4.52 -8.85
C CYS A 239 2.83 5.74 -8.02
N CYS A 240 2.10 5.51 -6.93
CA CYS A 240 1.62 6.59 -6.05
C CYS A 240 2.75 7.15 -5.18
N ILE A 241 3.64 6.29 -4.67
CA ILE A 241 4.82 6.68 -3.88
C ILE A 241 5.78 7.56 -4.69
N LEU A 242 5.99 7.22 -5.97
CA LEU A 242 6.87 7.94 -6.89
C LEU A 242 6.22 9.18 -7.52
N ARG A 243 4.97 9.50 -7.18
CA ARG A 243 4.23 10.58 -7.82
C ARG A 243 4.83 11.95 -7.46
N PRO A 244 5.08 12.85 -8.43
CA PRO A 244 5.55 14.20 -8.14
C PRO A 244 4.61 14.96 -7.21
N GLY A 245 5.17 15.62 -6.20
CA GLY A 245 4.43 16.40 -5.19
C GLY A 245 3.79 15.57 -4.07
N VAL A 246 4.08 14.27 -4.00
CA VAL A 246 3.65 13.38 -2.91
C VAL A 246 4.86 13.01 -2.05
N GLN A 247 4.67 13.00 -0.73
CA GLN A 247 5.60 12.36 0.20
C GLN A 247 5.32 10.85 0.20
N GLY A 248 6.10 10.10 -0.57
CA GLY A 248 5.96 8.67 -0.71
C GLY A 248 6.57 7.93 0.48
N VAL A 249 5.85 6.93 1.01
CA VAL A 249 6.29 6.13 2.15
C VAL A 249 6.07 4.65 1.85
N ILE A 250 7.15 3.87 1.96
CA ILE A 250 7.13 2.42 1.96
C ILE A 250 7.09 1.91 3.39
N MET A 251 6.05 1.19 3.74
CA MET A 251 5.93 0.52 5.03
C MET A 251 6.58 -0.86 4.98
N TYR A 252 7.48 -1.12 5.93
CA TYR A 252 8.05 -2.45 6.10
C TYR A 252 6.99 -3.49 6.48
N THR A 253 7.00 -4.63 5.79
CA THR A 253 6.13 -5.78 6.07
C THR A 253 6.96 -6.99 6.46
N ASN A 254 7.75 -7.51 5.53
CA ASN A 254 8.70 -8.59 5.71
C ASN A 254 9.91 -8.38 4.80
N ASP A 255 11.02 -9.06 5.10
CA ASP A 255 12.28 -8.88 4.40
C ASP A 255 12.20 -9.17 2.90
N LYS A 256 11.40 -10.16 2.50
CA LYS A 256 11.28 -10.55 1.10
C LYS A 256 10.61 -9.44 0.27
N ARG A 257 9.39 -9.05 0.64
CA ARG A 257 8.65 -8.00 -0.10
C ARG A 257 9.37 -6.67 -0.04
N PHE A 258 9.92 -6.33 1.13
CA PHE A 258 10.67 -5.09 1.28
C PHE A 258 11.92 -5.06 0.39
N GLY A 259 12.65 -6.18 0.29
CA GLY A 259 13.77 -6.32 -0.63
C GLY A 259 13.36 -6.18 -2.10
N GLU A 260 12.26 -6.81 -2.51
CA GLU A 260 11.72 -6.70 -3.88
C GLU A 260 11.40 -5.24 -4.24
N VAL A 261 10.75 -4.49 -3.33
CA VAL A 261 10.42 -3.07 -3.55
C VAL A 261 11.69 -2.20 -3.62
N LEU A 262 12.66 -2.41 -2.72
CA LEU A 262 13.92 -1.67 -2.73
C LEU A 262 14.76 -1.95 -3.99
N GLU A 263 14.74 -3.19 -4.49
CA GLU A 263 15.39 -3.55 -5.75
C GLU A 263 14.81 -2.75 -6.93
N VAL A 264 13.47 -2.62 -7.00
CA VAL A 264 12.81 -1.80 -8.04
C VAL A 264 13.24 -0.33 -7.95
N LEU A 265 13.39 0.19 -6.73
CA LEU A 265 13.86 1.55 -6.46
C LEU A 265 15.37 1.74 -6.67
N GLY A 266 16.14 0.66 -6.86
CA GLY A 266 17.60 0.73 -6.93
C GLY A 266 18.25 1.18 -5.62
N ALA A 267 17.64 0.79 -4.49
CA ALA A 267 18.03 1.21 -3.15
C ALA A 267 18.47 0.04 -2.28
N GLU A 268 19.31 0.33 -1.29
CA GLU A 268 19.78 -0.66 -0.32
C GLU A 268 19.14 -0.43 1.05
N ARG A 269 18.90 -1.53 1.77
CA ARG A 269 18.45 -1.48 3.16
C ARG A 269 19.64 -1.05 4.06
N PRO A 270 19.41 -0.28 5.14
CA PRO A 270 20.41 -0.07 6.16
C PRO A 270 20.98 -1.39 6.71
N GLU A 271 22.30 -1.44 6.92
CA GLU A 271 22.98 -2.64 7.47
C GLU A 271 22.51 -2.99 8.88
N GLU A 272 22.15 -1.98 9.69
CA GLU A 272 21.68 -2.14 11.06
C GLU A 272 20.17 -2.38 11.07
N ASP A 273 19.70 -3.34 11.87
CA ASP A 273 18.28 -3.74 11.93
C ASP A 273 17.40 -2.83 12.81
N ASP A 274 17.97 -1.85 13.49
CA ASP A 274 17.32 -0.98 14.47
C ASP A 274 16.82 0.37 13.91
N TRP A 275 16.73 0.46 12.58
CA TRP A 275 16.20 1.65 11.91
C TRP A 275 14.69 1.85 12.15
N GLU A 276 14.29 3.11 12.34
CA GLU A 276 12.87 3.51 12.43
C GLU A 276 12.34 3.96 11.08
N TYR A 277 13.08 4.87 10.44
CA TYR A 277 12.84 5.31 9.07
C TYR A 277 14.16 5.73 8.40
N PHE A 278 14.19 5.71 7.08
CA PHE A 278 15.31 6.24 6.29
C PHE A 278 14.82 6.75 4.93
N GLY A 279 15.55 7.72 4.37
CA GLY A 279 15.26 8.23 3.02
C GLY A 279 15.82 7.30 1.96
N VAL A 280 15.04 7.04 0.92
CA VAL A 280 15.46 6.26 -0.25
C VAL A 280 15.94 7.18 -1.37
N GLN A 281 15.12 8.19 -1.66
CA GLN A 281 15.40 9.25 -2.62
C GLN A 281 14.57 10.49 -2.24
N GLU A 282 14.68 11.58 -2.98
CA GLU A 282 13.93 12.79 -2.69
C GLU A 282 12.42 12.52 -2.62
N GLY A 283 11.81 12.87 -1.48
CA GLY A 283 10.38 12.67 -1.23
C GLY A 283 9.93 11.23 -1.00
N VAL A 284 10.84 10.24 -0.98
CA VAL A 284 10.51 8.83 -0.73
C VAL A 284 11.24 8.29 0.49
N TRP A 285 10.47 7.73 1.40
CA TRP A 285 10.93 7.24 2.70
C TRP A 285 10.52 5.79 2.93
N CYS A 286 11.31 5.08 3.72
CA CYS A 286 10.93 3.79 4.28
C CYS A 286 10.64 3.97 5.78
N VAL A 287 9.59 3.33 6.29
CA VAL A 287 9.23 3.34 7.72
C VAL A 287 9.03 1.91 8.23
N ARG A 288 9.43 1.64 9.47
CA ARG A 288 9.27 0.30 10.07
C ARG A 288 7.81 -0.05 10.35
N ASN A 289 7.03 0.95 10.76
CA ASN A 289 5.63 0.82 11.18
C ASN A 289 5.00 2.23 11.31
N TRP A 290 3.72 2.28 11.69
CA TRP A 290 2.98 3.52 11.91
C TRP A 290 3.58 4.45 12.97
N VAL A 291 4.19 3.90 14.03
CA VAL A 291 4.89 4.71 15.04
C VAL A 291 6.10 5.43 14.43
N SER A 292 6.82 4.74 13.56
CA SER A 292 7.97 5.31 12.84
C SER A 292 7.54 6.38 11.84
N LEU A 293 6.38 6.21 11.20
CA LEU A 293 5.77 7.26 10.37
C LEU A 293 5.48 8.52 11.18
N CYS A 294 4.89 8.40 12.38
CA CYS A 294 4.65 9.57 13.24
C CYS A 294 5.93 10.36 13.49
N LYS A 295 7.01 9.65 13.85
CA LYS A 295 8.33 10.26 14.10
C LYS A 295 8.89 10.94 12.86
N LEU A 296 8.74 10.33 11.69
CA LEU A 296 9.14 10.91 10.42
C LEU A 296 8.38 12.22 10.14
N VAL A 297 7.05 12.21 10.24
CA VAL A 297 6.20 13.41 10.00
C VAL A 297 6.54 14.53 10.98
N GLU A 298 6.74 14.21 12.26
CA GLU A 298 7.15 15.16 13.29
C GLU A 298 8.54 15.76 12.98
N ALA A 299 9.50 14.93 12.56
CA ALA A 299 10.84 15.40 12.19
C ALA A 299 10.82 16.34 10.98
N GLN A 300 10.02 16.02 9.95
CA GLN A 300 9.84 16.88 8.76
C GLN A 300 9.15 18.21 9.12
N SER A 301 8.27 18.21 10.14
CA SER A 301 7.58 19.41 10.61
C SER A 301 8.49 20.41 11.31
N LEU A 302 9.60 19.95 11.91
CA LEU A 302 10.54 20.80 12.65
C LEU A 302 11.65 21.40 11.78
N GLY A 303 11.84 20.87 10.57
CA GLY A 303 12.94 21.23 9.68
C GLY A 303 12.64 22.34 8.66
N GLY A 304 11.38 22.77 8.54
CA GLY A 304 10.93 23.84 7.63
C GLY A 304 10.69 25.16 8.35
#